data_AF-A0A5B6ZHT2-F1
#
_entry.id   AF-A0A5B6ZHT2-F1
#
_cell.length_a   1.000
_cell.length_b   1.000
_cell.length_c   1.000
_cell.angle_alpha   90.00
_cell.angle_beta   90.00
_cell.angle_gamma   90.00
#
_symmetry.space_group_name_H-M   'P 1'
#
loop_
_entity.id
_entity.type
_entity.pdbx_description
1 polymer ?
#
loop_
_entity_poly.entity_id
_entity_poly.type
_entity_poly.pdbx_seq_one_letter_code
_entity_poly.pdbx_strand_id
1 'polypeptide(L)'
;MAAATSPTSLSPIPATSSSTSRTRSSLNVPSTGFLRSPLRRLGFSGAAADPLLSLHVASRLRSLKTSGKASRGVASMAKKSVGDLTNADLKGKKVFVRADLNVPLDDSQKITDDTRIRAAVPTIKHLIANGAKVILSSHLGRPKGVTPKFSLAPLVPRLSELLGVQVVKADDCIGPEVEKLVASLPEGGVLLLENVRFYKEEEKNEPEFAKKLASLADLYVNDAFGTAHRAHASTEGVTKFLKPSVAGFLLQKDLDCPFSWNGGH
;
A
#
# COMPACT_ATOMS: atom_id res chain seq x y z
N MET A 1 -67.30 -4.80 -9.42
CA MET A 1 -66.76 -3.43 -9.57
C MET A 1 -65.30 -3.62 -9.99
N ALA A 2 -64.97 -3.74 -11.27
CA ALA A 2 -64.76 -2.67 -12.27
C ALA A 2 -63.81 -1.58 -11.71
N ALA A 3 -62.66 -1.23 -12.29
CA ALA A 3 -62.32 -1.01 -13.71
C ALA A 3 -60.76 -1.01 -13.91
N ALA A 4 -60.23 -1.49 -15.04
CA ALA A 4 -59.73 -0.70 -16.22
C ALA A 4 -58.20 -0.33 -16.15
N THR A 5 -57.29 -0.99 -16.90
CA THR A 5 -56.77 -0.68 -18.27
C THR A 5 -55.94 0.62 -18.36
N SER A 6 -54.59 0.60 -18.36
CA SER A 6 -53.61 0.48 -19.48
C SER A 6 -53.17 1.84 -20.11
N PRO A 7 -52.27 1.92 -21.13
CA PRO A 7 -50.80 2.06 -21.05
C PRO A 7 -50.25 3.31 -21.81
N THR A 8 -49.06 3.25 -22.45
CA THR A 8 -48.39 4.20 -23.43
C THR A 8 -47.47 5.30 -22.79
N SER A 9 -46.31 5.77 -23.32
CA SER A 9 -45.69 5.74 -24.66
C SER A 9 -44.19 6.17 -24.65
N LEU A 10 -43.41 5.53 -25.53
CA LEU A 10 -42.16 5.84 -26.28
C LEU A 10 -41.53 7.26 -26.37
N SER A 11 -40.19 7.30 -26.17
CA SER A 11 -39.06 7.83 -27.02
C SER A 11 -38.98 9.32 -27.48
N PRO A 12 -37.88 9.86 -28.11
CA PRO A 12 -36.45 9.47 -28.29
C PRO A 12 -35.38 10.61 -28.01
N ILE A 13 -34.12 10.31 -28.35
CA ILE A 13 -32.82 11.05 -28.34
C ILE A 13 -32.82 12.38 -29.15
N PRO A 14 -31.78 13.26 -29.03
CA PRO A 14 -30.80 13.29 -30.13
C PRO A 14 -29.31 13.47 -29.72
N ALA A 15 -28.44 13.16 -30.69
CA ALA A 15 -26.98 13.17 -30.67
C ALA A 15 -26.37 14.43 -31.31
N THR A 16 -25.12 14.76 -30.95
CA THR A 16 -24.11 15.55 -31.72
C THR A 16 -22.74 15.26 -31.09
N SER A 17 -21.68 14.66 -31.67
CA SER A 17 -20.93 14.74 -32.94
C SER A 17 -20.04 15.98 -33.13
N SER A 18 -18.70 15.78 -33.15
CA SER A 18 -17.68 16.36 -34.08
C SER A 18 -16.26 16.28 -33.45
N SER A 19 -15.35 15.44 -33.97
CA SER A 19 -14.22 15.77 -34.89
C SER A 19 -13.05 16.51 -34.19
N THR A 20 -11.74 16.30 -34.44
CA THR A 20 -11.05 16.21 -35.73
C THR A 20 -9.56 15.80 -35.54
N SER A 21 -9.07 14.93 -36.44
CA SER A 21 -7.78 14.94 -37.19
C SER A 21 -6.36 15.05 -36.56
N ARG A 22 -5.52 14.07 -37.00
CA ARG A 22 -4.19 14.17 -37.70
C ARG A 22 -3.02 14.86 -36.94
N THR A 23 -1.72 14.55 -37.05
CA THR A 23 -0.74 14.13 -38.10
C THR A 23 0.56 13.70 -37.34
N ARG A 24 1.22 12.57 -37.56
CA ARG A 24 2.31 12.22 -38.52
C ARG A 24 3.50 13.21 -38.65
N SER A 25 4.71 12.76 -38.25
CA SER A 25 6.06 13.00 -38.85
C SER A 25 7.14 12.55 -37.84
N SER A 26 7.96 11.50 -37.98
CA SER A 26 9.02 11.13 -38.95
C SER A 26 10.06 12.22 -39.24
N LEU A 27 11.35 11.88 -39.09
CA LEU A 27 12.62 12.39 -39.67
C LEU A 27 13.71 12.24 -38.57
N ASN A 28 14.69 11.33 -38.56
CA ASN A 28 15.66 10.77 -39.52
C ASN A 28 16.89 11.67 -39.83
N VAL A 29 18.06 11.28 -39.26
CA VAL A 29 19.46 11.33 -39.80
C VAL A 29 20.14 12.74 -39.83
N PRO A 30 21.50 12.93 -39.87
CA PRO A 30 22.71 12.04 -39.92
C PRO A 30 23.71 12.26 -38.74
N SER A 31 24.70 11.43 -38.40
CA SER A 31 25.87 10.80 -39.07
C SER A 31 27.01 11.73 -39.51
N THR A 32 28.25 11.25 -39.35
CA THR A 32 29.59 11.80 -39.72
C THR A 32 30.26 12.70 -38.67
N GLY A 33 31.56 12.63 -38.39
CA GLY A 33 32.62 11.77 -38.92
C GLY A 33 33.97 12.08 -38.23
N PHE A 34 34.80 11.04 -38.13
CA PHE A 34 36.28 11.00 -38.24
C PHE A 34 37.15 12.24 -38.03
N LEU A 35 38.19 12.07 -37.18
CA LEU A 35 39.62 12.45 -37.34
C LEU A 35 40.38 11.82 -36.13
N ARG A 36 41.18 10.73 -36.24
CA ARG A 36 42.60 10.62 -36.66
C ARG A 36 43.43 11.84 -36.21
N SER A 37 44.53 11.75 -35.46
CA SER A 37 45.63 10.75 -35.40
C SER A 37 46.63 11.12 -34.23
N PRO A 38 47.93 10.73 -34.19
CA PRO A 38 48.50 9.77 -33.23
C PRO A 38 49.68 10.32 -32.37
N LEU A 39 50.25 9.52 -31.45
CA LEU A 39 51.70 9.13 -31.40
C LEU A 39 52.16 8.54 -30.04
N ARG A 40 52.97 7.48 -30.17
CA ARG A 40 54.11 7.01 -29.32
C ARG A 40 53.85 6.69 -27.85
N ARG A 41 53.87 5.42 -27.40
CA ARG A 41 54.96 4.41 -27.33
C ARG A 41 56.11 4.84 -26.41
N LEU A 42 56.20 4.18 -25.25
CA LEU A 42 57.42 3.54 -24.73
C LEU A 42 57.03 2.62 -23.56
N GLY A 43 57.30 1.33 -23.74
CA GLY A 43 57.29 0.35 -22.66
C GLY A 43 58.69 0.19 -22.09
N PHE A 44 58.76 -0.19 -20.81
CA PHE A 44 59.91 -0.88 -20.25
C PHE A 44 59.40 -2.02 -19.37
N SER A 45 60.07 -3.16 -19.50
CA SER A 45 59.73 -4.46 -18.94
C SER A 45 60.73 -4.85 -17.86
N GLY A 46 60.26 -5.63 -16.88
CA GLY A 46 61.06 -6.45 -15.95
C GLY A 46 61.64 -5.72 -14.73
N ALA A 47 61.95 -6.34 -13.60
CA ALA A 47 61.65 -7.64 -13.01
C ALA A 47 62.25 -7.60 -11.57
N ALA A 48 61.62 -8.28 -10.62
CA ALA A 48 62.16 -8.91 -9.39
C ALA A 48 63.08 -8.12 -8.42
N ALA A 49 62.69 -8.07 -7.13
CA ALA A 49 63.40 -8.66 -5.97
C ALA A 49 63.06 -7.93 -4.64
N ASP A 50 62.47 -8.67 -3.70
CA ASP A 50 62.50 -8.47 -2.24
C ASP A 50 63.91 -8.78 -1.67
N PRO A 51 64.25 -8.66 -0.35
CA PRO A 51 63.57 -8.06 0.83
C PRO A 51 64.54 -7.21 1.73
N LEU A 52 64.06 -6.78 2.91
CA LEU A 52 64.82 -6.34 4.11
C LEU A 52 65.37 -4.89 4.17
N LEU A 53 64.59 -3.96 4.74
CA LEU A 53 65.10 -2.98 5.74
C LEU A 53 63.97 -2.13 6.34
N SER A 54 63.60 -2.41 7.59
CA SER A 54 63.24 -1.42 8.64
C SER A 54 62.32 -2.05 9.70
N LEU A 55 62.91 -2.91 10.53
CA LEU A 55 62.58 -2.94 11.94
C LEU A 55 63.32 -1.76 12.59
N HIS A 56 62.58 -0.73 13.03
CA HIS A 56 62.84 0.09 14.22
C HIS A 56 61.81 1.22 14.26
N VAL A 57 60.81 1.08 15.12
CA VAL A 57 60.21 2.09 16.02
C VAL A 57 58.89 1.46 16.51
N ALA A 58 59.05 0.44 17.35
CA ALA A 58 57.98 -0.01 18.22
C ALA A 58 58.04 0.84 19.48
N SER A 59 57.02 1.66 19.69
CA SER A 59 56.30 1.84 20.96
C SER A 59 55.88 3.30 21.21
N ARG A 60 54.58 3.43 21.49
CA ARG A 60 53.96 4.44 22.34
C ARG A 60 54.10 5.90 21.90
N LEU A 61 53.06 6.41 21.23
CA LEU A 61 52.01 7.21 21.90
C LEU A 61 50.98 7.77 20.90
N ARG A 62 49.71 7.42 21.16
CA ARG A 62 48.48 8.21 20.95
C ARG A 62 48.34 9.04 19.66
N SER A 63 47.32 8.69 18.86
CA SER A 63 46.12 9.52 18.69
C SER A 63 45.63 9.58 17.23
N LEU A 64 44.37 9.13 17.05
CA LEU A 64 43.39 9.55 16.03
C LEU A 64 43.57 9.12 14.57
N LYS A 65 42.47 8.54 14.05
CA LYS A 65 42.10 8.26 12.64
C LYS A 65 42.90 7.11 12.02
N THR A 66 42.34 5.96 11.67
CA THR A 66 41.11 5.74 10.89
C THR A 66 40.53 4.37 11.26
N SER A 67 39.47 4.36 12.09
CA SER A 67 38.56 3.22 12.08
C SER A 67 37.77 3.35 10.78
N GLY A 68 38.19 2.61 9.75
CA GLY A 68 37.38 2.27 8.60
C GLY A 68 36.19 1.48 9.11
N LYS A 69 35.19 2.21 9.62
CA LYS A 69 33.88 1.71 9.96
C LYS A 69 33.32 1.22 8.64
N ALA A 70 33.38 -0.09 8.42
CA ALA A 70 32.57 -0.74 7.41
C ALA A 70 31.18 -0.15 7.57
N SER A 71 30.76 0.65 6.59
CA SER A 71 29.38 1.08 6.49
C SER A 71 28.60 -0.22 6.42
N ARG A 72 28.02 -0.64 7.55
CA ARG A 72 26.83 -1.47 7.52
C ARG A 72 25.87 -0.64 6.70
N GLY A 73 25.83 -0.93 5.40
CA GLY A 73 24.68 -0.63 4.59
C GLY A 73 23.54 -1.23 5.36
N VAL A 74 22.79 -0.38 6.05
CA VAL A 74 21.38 -0.66 6.23
C VAL A 74 20.91 -0.62 4.79
N ALA A 75 20.87 -1.79 4.15
CA ALA A 75 20.02 -1.97 3.01
C ALA A 75 18.64 -1.62 3.57
N SER A 76 18.22 -0.36 3.40
CA SER A 76 16.83 -0.02 3.50
C SER A 76 16.19 -0.93 2.47
N MET A 77 15.56 -1.99 2.94
CA MET A 77 14.64 -2.74 2.11
C MET A 77 13.56 -1.72 1.78
N ALA A 78 13.72 -1.03 0.65
CA ALA A 78 12.77 -0.08 0.12
C ALA A 78 11.51 -0.89 -0.16
N LYS A 79 10.68 -1.04 0.87
CA LYS A 79 9.34 -1.61 0.74
C LYS A 79 8.63 -0.66 -0.20
N LYS A 80 8.17 -1.19 -1.34
CA LYS A 80 7.37 -0.43 -2.30
C LYS A 80 6.24 0.26 -1.54
N SER A 81 6.11 1.55 -1.74
CA SER A 81 5.04 2.36 -1.15
C SER A 81 3.86 2.44 -2.11
N VAL A 82 2.71 2.87 -1.59
CA VAL A 82 1.54 3.24 -2.40
C VAL A 82 1.89 4.36 -3.40
N GLY A 83 2.84 5.23 -3.08
CA GLY A 83 3.31 6.29 -3.98
C GLY A 83 4.17 5.80 -5.15
N ASP A 84 4.77 4.61 -5.05
CA ASP A 84 5.58 4.02 -6.13
C ASP A 84 4.75 3.27 -7.17
N LEU A 85 3.44 3.07 -6.91
CA LEU A 85 2.54 2.40 -7.83
C LEU A 85 2.00 3.40 -8.86
N THR A 86 2.03 3.03 -10.14
CA THR A 86 1.48 3.89 -11.18
C THR A 86 -0.04 3.76 -11.26
N ASN A 87 -0.71 4.77 -11.81
CA ASN A 87 -2.16 4.72 -12.02
C ASN A 87 -2.60 3.53 -12.86
N ALA A 88 -1.76 3.08 -13.79
CA ALA A 88 -2.03 1.91 -14.62
C ALA A 88 -2.05 0.60 -13.81
N ASP A 89 -1.25 0.53 -12.73
CA ASP A 89 -1.18 -0.65 -11.87
C ASP A 89 -2.37 -0.75 -10.91
N LEU A 90 -3.00 0.38 -10.59
CA LEU A 90 -4.09 0.49 -9.61
C LEU A 90 -5.48 0.50 -10.24
N LYS A 91 -5.61 1.01 -11.47
CA LYS A 91 -6.91 1.19 -12.12
C LYS A 91 -7.64 -0.13 -12.33
N GLY A 92 -8.87 -0.22 -11.83
CA GLY A 92 -9.73 -1.41 -11.95
C GLY A 92 -9.29 -2.62 -11.11
N LYS A 93 -8.17 -2.52 -10.39
CA LYS A 93 -7.68 -3.58 -9.50
C LYS A 93 -8.37 -3.53 -8.15
N LYS A 94 -8.53 -4.70 -7.55
CA LYS A 94 -9.05 -4.83 -6.18
C LYS A 94 -7.89 -4.72 -5.20
N VAL A 95 -7.93 -3.72 -4.35
CA VAL A 95 -6.86 -3.43 -3.39
C VAL A 95 -7.37 -3.72 -1.99
N PHE A 96 -6.80 -4.73 -1.35
CA PHE A 96 -7.00 -4.99 0.06
C PHE A 96 -6.14 -4.05 0.88
N VAL A 97 -6.78 -3.17 1.66
CA VAL A 97 -6.12 -2.18 2.49
C VAL A 97 -6.35 -2.53 3.95
N ARG A 98 -5.26 -2.84 4.66
CA ARG A 98 -5.28 -3.01 6.11
C ARG A 98 -5.13 -1.64 6.76
N ALA A 99 -6.24 -1.07 7.22
CA ALA A 99 -6.27 0.23 7.89
C ALA A 99 -6.40 0.08 9.42
N ASP A 100 -5.79 0.99 10.18
CA ASP A 100 -5.98 1.06 11.63
C ASP A 100 -7.18 1.95 11.96
N LEU A 101 -8.35 1.34 12.12
CA LEU A 101 -9.61 2.00 12.48
C LEU A 101 -10.03 1.62 13.91
N ASN A 102 -9.07 1.25 14.76
CA ASN A 102 -9.33 0.91 16.14
C ASN A 102 -9.53 2.18 16.98
N VAL A 103 -10.71 2.77 16.86
CA VAL A 103 -11.11 4.00 17.56
C VAL A 103 -11.87 3.71 18.85
N PRO A 104 -11.70 4.54 19.90
CA PRO A 104 -12.56 4.47 21.06
C PRO A 104 -14.00 4.87 20.68
N LEU A 105 -14.95 4.07 21.13
CA LEU A 105 -16.39 4.33 21.01
C LEU A 105 -16.96 4.62 22.40
N ASP A 106 -17.93 5.53 22.47
CA ASP A 106 -18.72 5.76 23.69
C ASP A 106 -19.85 4.72 23.85
N ASP A 107 -20.61 4.83 24.95
CA ASP A 107 -21.75 3.95 25.24
C ASP A 107 -22.87 4.04 24.20
N SER A 108 -22.92 5.14 23.43
CA SER A 108 -23.86 5.36 22.31
C SER A 108 -23.28 4.92 20.96
N GLN A 109 -22.15 4.22 20.93
CA GLN A 109 -21.42 3.80 19.73
C GLN A 109 -20.95 4.95 18.83
N LYS A 110 -20.83 6.17 19.35
CA LYS A 110 -20.21 7.28 18.63
C LYS A 110 -18.71 7.28 18.81
N ILE A 111 -18.01 7.69 17.77
CA ILE A 111 -16.55 7.82 17.76
C ILE A 111 -16.18 9.04 18.60
N THR A 112 -15.42 8.83 19.66
CA THR A 112 -14.92 9.92 20.52
C THR A 112 -13.64 10.55 19.98
N ASP A 113 -12.81 9.76 19.29
CA ASP A 113 -11.57 10.20 18.65
C ASP A 113 -11.45 9.62 17.23
N ASP A 114 -11.44 10.51 16.23
CA ASP A 114 -11.35 10.16 14.80
C ASP A 114 -9.93 10.32 14.21
N THR A 115 -8.92 10.59 15.03
CA THR A 115 -7.52 10.79 14.59
C THR A 115 -7.00 9.64 13.74
N ARG A 116 -7.24 8.39 14.14
CA ARG A 116 -6.84 7.19 13.39
C ARG A 116 -7.55 7.07 12.04
N ILE A 117 -8.83 7.42 12.00
CA ILE A 117 -9.61 7.42 10.75
C ILE A 117 -9.02 8.44 9.78
N ARG A 118 -8.79 9.67 10.25
CA ARG A 118 -8.16 10.73 9.44
C ARG A 118 -6.76 10.36 8.97
N ALA A 119 -6.01 9.62 9.77
CA ALA A 119 -4.69 9.14 9.42
C ALA A 119 -4.72 8.21 8.19
N ALA A 120 -5.73 7.34 8.06
CA ALA A 120 -5.86 6.41 6.94
C ALA A 120 -6.46 7.04 5.66
N VAL A 121 -7.16 8.18 5.78
CA VAL A 121 -7.84 8.86 4.67
C VAL A 121 -6.91 9.18 3.48
N PRO A 122 -5.68 9.69 3.65
CA PRO A 122 -4.79 10.00 2.52
C PRO A 122 -4.48 8.79 1.64
N THR A 123 -4.20 7.63 2.26
CA THR A 123 -3.91 6.38 1.55
C THR A 123 -5.13 5.93 0.74
N ILE A 124 -6.31 5.99 1.35
CA ILE A 124 -7.57 5.57 0.71
C ILE A 124 -7.91 6.52 -0.45
N LYS A 125 -7.81 7.83 -0.25
CA LYS A 125 -8.07 8.84 -1.30
C LYS A 125 -7.16 8.67 -2.50
N HIS A 126 -5.88 8.36 -2.28
CA HIS A 126 -4.94 8.10 -3.37
C HIS A 126 -5.38 6.89 -4.21
N LEU A 127 -5.79 5.79 -3.57
CA LEU A 127 -6.27 4.60 -4.28
C LEU A 127 -7.56 4.88 -5.08
N ILE A 128 -8.51 5.60 -4.48
CA ILE A 128 -9.76 6.01 -5.15
C ILE A 128 -9.47 6.90 -6.36
N ALA A 129 -8.60 7.91 -6.20
CA ALA A 129 -8.23 8.83 -7.28
C ALA A 129 -7.59 8.09 -8.46
N ASN A 130 -6.91 6.97 -8.20
CA ASN A 130 -6.28 6.13 -9.20
C ASN A 130 -7.23 5.05 -9.78
N GLY A 131 -8.52 5.08 -9.41
CA GLY A 131 -9.54 4.17 -9.94
C GLY A 131 -9.46 2.74 -9.39
N ALA A 132 -8.81 2.54 -8.24
CA ALA A 132 -8.78 1.25 -7.58
C ALA A 132 -10.10 0.95 -6.87
N LYS A 133 -10.43 -0.33 -6.75
CA LYS A 133 -11.53 -0.83 -5.93
C LYS A 133 -10.99 -1.12 -4.53
N VAL A 134 -11.33 -0.27 -3.56
CA VAL A 134 -10.72 -0.33 -2.22
C VAL A 134 -11.53 -1.25 -1.31
N ILE A 135 -10.88 -2.26 -0.76
CA ILE A 135 -11.44 -3.18 0.23
C ILE A 135 -10.72 -2.92 1.56
N LEU A 136 -11.38 -2.19 2.44
CA LEU A 136 -10.89 -1.84 3.77
C LEU A 136 -11.09 -3.01 4.74
N SER A 137 -10.02 -3.37 5.43
CA SER A 137 -10.04 -4.31 6.54
C SER A 137 -9.50 -3.61 7.78
N SER A 138 -10.21 -3.75 8.89
CA SER A 138 -9.71 -3.29 10.19
C SER A 138 -10.13 -4.22 11.32
N HIS A 139 -9.66 -3.91 12.52
CA HIS A 139 -10.09 -4.55 13.75
C HIS A 139 -10.56 -3.47 14.72
N LEU A 140 -11.55 -3.82 15.53
CA LEU A 140 -12.05 -2.94 16.57
C LEU A 140 -12.04 -3.68 17.91
N GLY A 141 -11.33 -3.12 18.89
CA GLY A 141 -11.22 -3.70 20.22
C GLY A 141 -10.68 -5.13 20.23
N ARG A 142 -11.11 -5.91 21.24
CA ARG A 142 -10.79 -7.34 21.38
C ARG A 142 -12.07 -8.11 21.65
N PRO A 143 -12.84 -8.45 20.60
CA PRO A 143 -14.05 -9.26 20.76
C PRO A 143 -13.68 -10.67 21.24
N LYS A 144 -14.43 -11.22 22.20
CA LYS A 144 -14.34 -12.63 22.61
C LYS A 144 -15.24 -13.55 21.76
N GLY A 145 -15.93 -12.98 20.78
CA GLY A 145 -16.85 -13.61 19.84
C GLY A 145 -17.56 -12.56 18.98
N VAL A 146 -18.36 -12.98 18.01
CA VAL A 146 -19.16 -12.08 17.17
C VAL A 146 -20.11 -11.28 18.06
N THR A 147 -19.82 -9.98 18.20
CA THR A 147 -20.59 -9.11 19.08
C THR A 147 -20.89 -7.81 18.33
N PRO A 148 -22.16 -7.37 18.27
CA PRO A 148 -22.53 -6.16 17.53
C PRO A 148 -21.86 -4.89 18.09
N LYS A 149 -21.46 -4.90 19.37
CA LYS A 149 -20.71 -3.79 20.00
C LYS A 149 -19.34 -3.52 19.37
N PHE A 150 -18.73 -4.52 18.75
CA PHE A 150 -17.43 -4.40 18.08
C PHE A 150 -17.57 -4.37 16.56
N SER A 151 -18.77 -4.10 16.04
CA SER A 151 -18.99 -3.91 14.61
C SER A 151 -18.36 -2.60 14.14
N LEU A 152 -17.93 -2.60 12.88
CA LEU A 152 -17.38 -1.42 12.22
C LEU A 152 -18.46 -0.51 11.60
N ALA A 153 -19.74 -0.89 11.73
CA ALA A 153 -20.87 -0.12 11.19
C ALA A 153 -20.90 1.37 11.60
N PRO A 154 -20.60 1.75 12.87
CA PRO A 154 -20.61 3.17 13.27
C PRO A 154 -19.54 4.02 12.58
N LEU A 155 -18.50 3.41 12.00
CA LEU A 155 -17.43 4.13 11.30
C LEU A 155 -17.81 4.51 9.86
N VAL A 156 -18.74 3.78 9.24
CA VAL A 156 -19.17 3.98 7.85
C VAL A 156 -19.59 5.43 7.55
N PRO A 157 -20.47 6.08 8.34
CA PRO A 157 -20.86 7.46 8.06
C PRO A 157 -19.67 8.42 8.15
N ARG A 158 -18.83 8.30 9.18
CA ARG A 158 -17.65 9.16 9.35
C ARG A 158 -16.60 8.96 8.26
N LEU A 159 -16.37 7.72 7.84
CA LEU A 159 -15.50 7.43 6.71
C LEU A 159 -16.05 8.02 5.41
N SER A 160 -17.36 7.89 5.18
CA SER A 160 -18.01 8.42 3.97
C SER A 160 -17.91 9.95 3.91
N GLU A 161 -18.10 10.64 5.03
CA GLU A 161 -17.92 12.09 5.16
C GLU A 161 -16.47 12.52 4.86
N LEU A 162 -15.48 11.83 5.43
CA LEU A 162 -14.07 12.19 5.25
C LEU A 162 -13.54 11.89 3.85
N LEU A 163 -14.01 10.80 3.24
CA LEU A 163 -13.63 10.38 1.89
C LEU A 163 -14.38 11.15 0.81
N GLY A 164 -15.61 11.61 1.10
CA GLY A 164 -16.51 12.21 0.11
C GLY A 164 -17.09 11.18 -0.86
N VAL A 165 -17.04 9.89 -0.50
CA VAL A 165 -17.52 8.75 -1.29
C VAL A 165 -18.36 7.86 -0.40
N GLN A 166 -19.42 7.26 -0.95
CA GLN A 166 -20.24 6.31 -0.21
C GLN A 166 -19.44 5.04 0.08
N VAL A 167 -19.23 4.75 1.36
CA VAL A 167 -18.59 3.50 1.81
C VAL A 167 -19.68 2.44 1.97
N VAL A 168 -19.53 1.32 1.27
CA VAL A 168 -20.40 0.15 1.42
C VAL A 168 -19.83 -0.71 2.55
N LYS A 169 -20.66 -1.19 3.47
CA LYS A 169 -20.24 -2.15 4.51
C LYS A 169 -20.64 -3.56 4.09
N ALA A 170 -19.75 -4.53 4.25
CA ALA A 170 -20.08 -5.95 4.20
C ALA A 170 -20.54 -6.43 5.58
N ASP A 171 -21.42 -7.43 5.63
CA ASP A 171 -21.85 -8.03 6.90
C ASP A 171 -20.85 -9.04 7.47
N ASP A 172 -19.90 -9.47 6.64
CA ASP A 172 -18.85 -10.40 7.03
C ASP A 172 -17.50 -10.02 6.39
N CYS A 173 -16.42 -10.67 6.83
CA CYS A 173 -15.08 -10.53 6.27
C CYS A 173 -14.84 -11.49 5.10
N ILE A 174 -15.49 -12.66 5.13
CA ILE A 174 -15.34 -13.74 4.16
C ILE A 174 -16.71 -14.29 3.78
N GLY A 175 -16.80 -14.88 2.59
CA GLY A 175 -18.01 -15.57 2.15
C GLY A 175 -18.47 -15.15 0.75
N PRO A 176 -19.42 -15.92 0.16
CA PRO A 176 -19.86 -15.69 -1.20
C PRO A 176 -20.59 -14.36 -1.39
N GLU A 177 -21.19 -13.81 -0.34
CA GLU A 177 -21.84 -12.50 -0.37
C GLU A 177 -20.81 -11.36 -0.48
N VAL A 178 -19.72 -11.45 0.28
CA VAL A 178 -18.61 -10.49 0.20
C VAL A 178 -17.96 -10.54 -1.18
N GLU A 179 -17.74 -11.73 -1.73
CA GLU A 179 -17.20 -11.89 -3.09
C GLU A 179 -18.08 -11.22 -4.15
N LYS A 180 -19.41 -11.37 -4.04
CA LYS A 180 -20.37 -10.70 -4.92
C LYS A 180 -20.33 -9.18 -4.74
N LEU A 181 -20.28 -8.68 -3.50
CA LEU A 181 -20.16 -7.25 -3.22
C LEU A 181 -18.88 -6.66 -3.82
N VAL A 182 -17.74 -7.32 -3.62
CA VAL A 182 -16.45 -6.95 -4.21
C VAL A 182 -16.49 -6.96 -5.74
N ALA A 183 -17.14 -7.95 -6.34
CA ALA A 183 -17.30 -8.02 -7.80
C ALA A 183 -18.18 -6.88 -8.35
N SER A 184 -19.25 -6.53 -7.62
CA SER A 184 -20.18 -5.44 -7.98
C SER A 184 -19.63 -4.03 -7.70
N LEU A 185 -18.53 -3.91 -6.96
CA LEU A 185 -17.98 -2.62 -6.57
C LEU A 185 -17.51 -1.83 -7.80
N PRO A 186 -17.95 -0.56 -7.96
CA PRO A 186 -17.50 0.29 -9.06
C PRO A 186 -16.03 0.70 -8.89
N GLU A 187 -15.40 1.17 -9.96
CA GLU A 187 -14.06 1.77 -9.89
C GLU A 187 -14.08 3.00 -8.96
N GLY A 188 -13.13 3.09 -8.04
CA GLY A 188 -13.13 4.12 -6.99
C GLY A 188 -14.12 3.87 -5.85
N GLY A 189 -14.86 2.76 -5.88
CA GLY A 189 -15.72 2.34 -4.79
C GLY A 189 -14.91 1.87 -3.57
N VAL A 190 -15.51 2.01 -2.40
CA VAL A 190 -14.92 1.61 -1.12
C VAL A 190 -15.85 0.61 -0.43
N LEU A 191 -15.32 -0.57 -0.13
CA LEU A 191 -15.97 -1.59 0.67
C LEU A 191 -15.27 -1.71 2.02
N LEU A 192 -16.02 -1.62 3.11
CA LEU A 192 -15.54 -1.89 4.46
C LEU A 192 -15.97 -3.30 4.87
N LEU A 193 -15.00 -4.18 5.10
CA LEU A 193 -15.24 -5.49 5.68
C LEU A 193 -15.61 -5.36 7.17
N GLU A 194 -16.30 -6.37 7.68
CA GLU A 194 -16.60 -6.45 9.11
C GLU A 194 -15.31 -6.66 9.95
N ASN A 195 -15.43 -6.68 11.27
CA ASN A 195 -14.29 -6.81 12.16
C ASN A 195 -13.57 -8.17 12.01
N VAL A 196 -12.33 -8.15 11.51
CA VAL A 196 -11.56 -9.39 11.27
C VAL A 196 -11.31 -10.23 12.53
N ARG A 197 -11.34 -9.61 13.71
CA ARG A 197 -11.15 -10.33 14.99
C ARG A 197 -12.38 -11.13 15.43
N PHE A 198 -13.48 -11.09 14.69
CA PHE A 198 -14.58 -12.02 14.91
C PHE A 198 -14.18 -13.46 14.63
N TYR A 199 -13.21 -13.66 13.75
CA TYR A 199 -12.59 -14.95 13.47
C TYR A 199 -11.39 -15.16 14.40
N LYS A 200 -11.37 -16.24 15.15
CA LYS A 200 -10.21 -16.60 15.99
C LYS A 200 -9.01 -17.03 15.14
N GLU A 201 -9.31 -17.46 13.92
CA GLU A 201 -8.38 -17.81 12.84
C GLU A 201 -7.47 -16.63 12.46
N GLU A 202 -7.94 -15.39 12.61
CA GLU A 202 -7.16 -14.18 12.37
C GLU A 202 -5.98 -14.05 13.33
N GLU A 203 -6.20 -14.25 14.63
CA GLU A 203 -5.14 -14.17 15.66
C GLU A 203 -4.19 -15.36 15.58
N LYS A 204 -4.67 -16.52 15.10
CA LYS A 204 -3.86 -17.73 14.88
C LYS A 204 -3.09 -17.72 13.56
N ASN A 205 -3.33 -16.75 12.69
CA ASN A 205 -2.72 -16.66 11.36
C ASN A 205 -2.95 -17.92 10.52
N GLU A 206 -4.18 -18.42 10.53
CA GLU A 206 -4.56 -19.61 9.76
C GLU A 206 -4.41 -19.34 8.24
N PRO A 207 -3.63 -20.17 7.51
CA PRO A 207 -3.36 -19.94 6.10
C PRO A 207 -4.62 -20.05 5.22
N GLU A 208 -5.59 -20.87 5.61
CA GLU A 208 -6.85 -21.00 4.87
C GLU A 208 -7.68 -19.71 4.93
N PHE A 209 -7.71 -19.06 6.10
CA PHE A 209 -8.41 -17.78 6.28
C PHE A 209 -7.71 -16.67 5.52
N ALA A 210 -6.37 -16.60 5.59
CA ALA A 210 -5.58 -15.68 4.79
C ALA A 210 -5.78 -15.86 3.28
N LYS A 211 -5.90 -17.11 2.80
CA LYS A 211 -6.15 -17.40 1.39
C LYS A 211 -7.54 -16.90 0.93
N LYS A 212 -8.57 -17.06 1.77
CA LYS A 212 -9.93 -16.53 1.50
C LYS A 212 -9.96 -15.01 1.46
N LEU A 213 -9.23 -14.34 2.35
CA LEU A 213 -9.09 -12.88 2.30
C LEU A 213 -8.32 -12.43 1.06
N ALA A 214 -7.24 -13.15 0.73
CA ALA A 214 -6.44 -12.86 -0.45
C ALA A 214 -7.23 -13.05 -1.76
N SER A 215 -8.13 -14.03 -1.87
CA SER A 215 -8.93 -14.21 -3.08
C SER A 215 -9.88 -13.05 -3.40
N LEU A 216 -10.17 -12.17 -2.42
CA LEU A 216 -10.98 -10.99 -2.63
C LEU A 216 -10.24 -9.87 -3.37
N ALA A 217 -8.90 -9.88 -3.40
CA ALA A 217 -8.10 -8.78 -3.91
C ALA A 217 -6.97 -9.24 -4.83
N ASP A 218 -6.42 -8.29 -5.58
CA ASP A 218 -5.24 -8.50 -6.42
C ASP A 218 -3.98 -7.91 -5.76
N LEU A 219 -4.18 -6.85 -4.96
CA LEU A 219 -3.12 -6.03 -4.38
C LEU A 219 -3.31 -5.90 -2.87
N TYR A 220 -2.20 -5.83 -2.14
CA TYR A 220 -2.22 -5.63 -0.69
C TYR A 220 -1.51 -4.33 -0.30
N VAL A 221 -2.18 -3.52 0.52
CA VAL A 221 -1.65 -2.29 1.11
C VAL A 221 -1.75 -2.39 2.62
N ASN A 222 -0.62 -2.22 3.32
CA ASN A 222 -0.61 -2.15 4.78
C ASN A 222 -0.46 -0.70 5.25
N ASP A 223 -1.51 -0.17 5.87
CA ASP A 223 -1.55 1.17 6.47
C ASP A 223 -1.79 1.11 8.00
N ALA A 224 -1.50 -0.05 8.62
CA ALA A 224 -1.73 -0.30 10.04
C ALA A 224 -0.43 -0.67 10.78
N PHE A 225 0.44 0.32 11.03
CA PHE A 225 1.72 0.15 11.74
C PHE A 225 1.55 -0.55 13.09
N GLY A 226 0.52 -0.16 13.86
CA GLY A 226 0.22 -0.73 15.18
C GLY A 226 -0.11 -2.23 15.19
N THR A 227 -0.39 -2.84 14.04
CA THR A 227 -0.58 -4.30 13.93
C THR A 227 0.44 -5.00 13.05
N ALA A 228 1.30 -4.26 12.36
CA ALA A 228 2.31 -4.82 11.47
C ALA A 228 3.34 -5.68 12.20
N HIS A 229 3.55 -5.47 13.51
CA HIS A 229 4.43 -6.27 14.35
C HIS A 229 3.81 -7.62 14.78
N ARG A 230 2.53 -7.85 14.50
CA ARG A 230 1.84 -9.10 14.85
C ARG A 230 1.64 -9.96 13.62
N ALA A 231 1.98 -11.24 13.75
CA ALA A 231 1.72 -12.25 12.74
C ALA A 231 0.24 -12.66 12.79
N HIS A 232 -0.63 -11.85 12.18
CA HIS A 232 -2.04 -12.19 12.00
C HIS A 232 -2.32 -12.50 10.53
N ALA A 233 -3.45 -13.16 10.25
CA ALA A 233 -3.81 -13.50 8.88
C ALA A 233 -3.97 -12.26 8.00
N SER A 234 -4.68 -11.21 8.46
CA SER A 234 -4.88 -9.97 7.68
C SER A 234 -3.62 -9.11 7.48
N THR A 235 -2.54 -9.36 8.23
CA THR A 235 -1.29 -8.58 8.15
C THR A 235 -0.16 -9.34 7.48
N GLU A 236 0.13 -10.56 7.92
CA GLU A 236 1.24 -11.39 7.45
C GLU A 236 0.74 -12.52 6.55
N GLY A 237 -0.31 -13.24 6.94
CA GLY A 237 -0.85 -14.36 6.17
C GLY A 237 -1.23 -13.97 4.73
N VAL A 238 -1.96 -12.87 4.56
CA VAL A 238 -2.42 -12.37 3.25
C VAL A 238 -1.24 -12.00 2.34
N THR A 239 -0.12 -11.51 2.88
CA THR A 239 1.05 -11.11 2.08
C THR A 239 1.76 -12.29 1.40
N LYS A 240 1.53 -13.52 1.88
CA LYS A 240 2.07 -14.73 1.24
C LYS A 240 1.37 -15.04 -0.07
N PHE A 241 0.10 -14.65 -0.19
CA PHE A 241 -0.75 -14.92 -1.35
C PHE A 241 -0.90 -13.70 -2.27
N LEU A 242 -0.97 -12.49 -1.72
CA LEU A 242 -1.12 -11.25 -2.48
C LEU A 242 0.23 -10.62 -2.84
N LYS A 243 0.44 -10.42 -4.14
CA LYS A 243 1.59 -9.70 -4.67
C LYS A 243 1.14 -8.74 -5.78
N PRO A 244 1.63 -7.50 -5.79
CA PRO A 244 2.54 -6.87 -4.82
C PRO A 244 1.89 -6.48 -3.47
N SER A 245 2.73 -6.51 -2.43
CA SER A 245 2.42 -5.98 -1.10
C SER A 245 3.15 -4.65 -0.91
N VAL A 246 2.43 -3.57 -0.63
CA VAL A 246 2.98 -2.21 -0.50
C VAL A 246 2.66 -1.58 0.85
N ALA A 247 3.49 -0.63 1.26
CA ALA A 247 3.27 0.20 2.44
C ALA A 247 2.33 1.38 2.11
N GLY A 248 1.34 1.64 2.97
CA GLY A 248 0.56 2.88 2.94
C GLY A 248 1.38 4.08 3.43
N PHE A 249 0.83 5.29 3.31
CA PHE A 249 1.55 6.52 3.69
C PHE A 249 1.83 6.59 5.19
N LEU A 250 0.98 6.00 6.05
CA LEU A 250 1.24 5.98 7.49
C LEU A 250 2.45 5.11 7.80
N LEU A 251 2.47 3.90 7.24
CA LEU A 251 3.57 2.98 7.44
C LEU A 251 4.87 3.56 6.89
N GLN A 252 4.82 4.24 5.75
CA GLN A 252 5.98 4.91 5.17
C GLN A 252 6.50 6.03 6.07
N LYS A 253 5.61 6.90 6.58
CA LYS A 253 6.00 7.98 7.49
C LYS A 253 6.63 7.46 8.79
N ASP A 254 6.10 6.38 9.34
CA ASP A 254 6.65 5.73 10.54
C ASP A 254 7.97 5.00 10.27
N LEU A 255 8.17 4.44 9.06
CA LEU A 255 9.43 3.80 8.65
C LEU A 255 10.53 4.83 8.35
N ASP A 256 10.18 5.98 7.78
CA ASP A 256 11.09 7.08 7.48
C ASP A 256 11.46 7.88 8.74
N CYS A 257 10.59 7.86 9.77
CA CYS A 257 10.87 8.38 11.10
C CYS A 257 10.98 7.24 12.13
N PRO A 258 12.04 6.40 12.06
CA PRO A 258 12.28 5.43 13.11
C PRO A 258 12.70 6.20 14.36
N PHE A 259 11.74 6.48 15.25
CA PHE A 259 12.03 6.94 16.61
C PHE A 259 12.78 8.29 16.70
N SER A 260 12.05 9.40 16.70
CA SER A 260 12.35 10.52 17.63
C SER A 260 11.56 10.34 18.92
N TRP A 261 11.57 9.12 19.48
CA TRP A 261 11.17 8.92 20.87
C TRP A 261 12.36 9.34 21.73
N ASN A 262 12.49 10.64 21.98
CA ASN A 262 13.16 11.10 23.19
C ASN A 262 12.28 10.61 24.34
N GLY A 263 12.67 9.49 24.94
CA GLY A 263 12.23 9.15 26.28
C GLY A 263 12.61 10.31 27.19
N GLY A 264 11.65 11.20 27.41
CA GLY A 264 11.74 12.28 28.37
C GLY A 264 11.67 11.67 29.78
N HIS A 265 12.68 12.03 30.55
CA HIS A 265 12.96 11.76 31.95
C HIS A 265 11.75 11.73 32.90
#